data_AF-A0A367LYW3-F1
#
_entry.id   AF-A0A367LYW3-F1
#
_cell.length_a   1.000
_cell.length_b   1.000
_cell.length_c   1.000
_cell.angle_alpha   90.00
_cell.angle_beta   90.00
_cell.angle_gamma   90.00
#
_symmetry.space_group_name_H-M   'P 1'
#
loop_
_entity.id
_entity.type
_entity.pdbx_description
1 polymer ?
#
loop_
_entity_poly.entity_id
_entity_poly.type
_entity_poly.pdbx_seq_one_letter_code
_entity_poly.pdbx_strand_id
1 'polypeptide(L)'
;LHKAYRRQRQMCIRDSDWSSVLCAAPAYLRQRAPINRPEQLTEVDWISLNTSNHLNHLTLGGPGGEVCKLRLEPRVAANGMLAVRQFTLDGLGVSYQPLPEVRDALNDGRLQQLLPEWRIPGLGIYAVTPRREAQPAKVKVAIEALRRAFATDGDERWS
;
A
#
# COMPACT_ATOMS: atom_id res chain seq x y z
N LEU A 1 -21.73 -6.85 27.67
CA LEU A 1 -22.30 -5.50 27.51
C LEU A 1 -21.18 -4.46 27.55
N HIS A 2 -21.00 -3.76 26.42
CA HIS A 2 -20.40 -2.44 26.21
C HIS A 2 -19.04 -2.07 26.86
N LYS A 3 -17.95 -2.20 26.09
CA LYS A 3 -16.75 -1.35 26.24
C LYS A 3 -16.76 -0.28 25.15
N ALA A 4 -16.91 0.97 25.59
CA ALA A 4 -16.90 2.16 24.77
C ALA A 4 -15.54 2.35 24.07
N TYR A 5 -15.57 2.30 22.74
CA TYR A 5 -14.43 2.59 21.88
C TYR A 5 -14.17 4.10 21.91
N ARG A 6 -13.19 4.52 22.72
CA ARG A 6 -12.75 5.91 22.85
C ARG A 6 -12.16 6.37 21.52
N ARG A 7 -12.74 7.44 20.94
CA ARG A 7 -12.32 8.11 19.70
C ARG A 7 -10.83 8.45 19.73
N GLN A 8 -10.02 7.58 19.13
CA GLN A 8 -8.65 7.89 18.77
C GLN A 8 -8.72 8.80 17.55
N ARG A 9 -8.21 10.03 17.66
CA ARG A 9 -8.12 10.96 16.54
C ARG A 9 -7.14 10.37 15.51
N GLN A 10 -7.68 9.62 14.56
CA GLN A 10 -6.94 9.12 13.40
C GLN A 10 -6.78 10.31 12.44
N MET A 11 -5.55 10.78 12.30
CA MET A 11 -5.22 11.79 11.29
C MET A 11 -4.90 11.02 10.02
N CYS A 12 -5.87 10.94 9.12
CA CYS A 12 -5.70 10.47 7.75
C CYS A 12 -4.90 11.55 7.02
N ILE A 13 -3.62 11.30 6.76
CA ILE A 13 -2.91 12.10 5.76
C ILE A 13 -3.50 11.64 4.42
N ARG A 14 -4.39 12.45 3.86
CA ARG A 14 -5.02 12.20 2.56
C ARG A 14 -4.06 12.72 1.49
N ASP A 15 -2.88 12.11 1.41
CA ASP A 15 -1.88 12.49 0.43
C ASP A 15 -1.88 11.47 -0.72
N SER A 16 -2.16 11.96 -1.93
CA SER A 16 -2.19 11.19 -3.17
C SER A 16 -0.86 10.52 -3.51
N ASP A 17 0.23 10.95 -2.88
CA ASP A 17 1.60 10.53 -3.20
C ASP A 17 1.97 9.15 -2.63
N TRP A 18 1.32 8.70 -1.56
CA TRP A 18 1.56 7.37 -0.96
C TRP A 18 0.43 6.38 -1.27
N SER A 19 -0.03 6.39 -2.53
CA SER A 19 -0.95 5.36 -3.03
C SER A 19 -0.19 4.08 -3.38
N SER A 20 -0.80 2.92 -3.12
CA SER A 20 -0.29 1.63 -3.56
C SER A 20 -0.96 1.20 -4.86
N VAL A 21 -0.20 0.63 -5.77
CA VAL A 21 -0.68 0.07 -7.04
C VAL A 21 -0.49 -1.44 -7.08
N LEU A 22 -1.42 -2.13 -7.72
CA LEU A 22 -1.27 -3.54 -8.08
C LEU A 22 -0.45 -3.62 -9.37
N CYS A 23 0.59 -4.44 -9.38
CA CYS A 23 1.45 -4.57 -10.55
C CYS A 23 2.09 -5.96 -10.66
N ALA A 24 2.48 -6.30 -11.89
CA ALA A 24 3.25 -7.49 -12.22
C ALA A 24 4.17 -7.22 -13.42
N ALA A 25 5.22 -8.00 -13.59
CA ALA A 25 6.03 -7.94 -14.81
C ALA A 25 5.23 -8.47 -16.01
N PRO A 26 5.39 -7.86 -17.21
CA PRO A 26 4.75 -8.38 -18.43
C PRO A 26 5.12 -9.84 -18.73
N ALA A 27 6.32 -10.27 -18.36
CA ALA A 27 6.76 -11.65 -18.52
C ALA A 27 5.86 -12.66 -17.80
N TYR A 28 5.38 -12.32 -16.59
CA TYR A 28 4.42 -13.10 -15.83
C TYR A 28 3.03 -13.06 -16.48
N LEU A 29 2.57 -11.88 -16.88
CA LEU A 29 1.23 -11.68 -17.45
C LEU A 29 1.03 -12.41 -18.79
N ARG A 30 2.07 -12.54 -19.62
CA ARG A 30 1.99 -13.28 -20.89
C ARG A 30 1.62 -14.76 -20.74
N GLN A 31 1.81 -15.34 -19.56
CA GLN A 31 1.52 -16.75 -19.28
C GLN A 31 0.15 -16.95 -18.61
N ARG A 32 -0.62 -15.87 -18.40
CA ARG A 32 -1.85 -15.86 -17.61
C ARG A 32 -3.03 -15.33 -18.42
N ALA A 33 -4.23 -15.70 -18.00
CA ALA A 33 -5.44 -15.08 -18.51
C ALA A 33 -5.45 -13.57 -18.17
N PRO A 34 -6.01 -12.71 -19.04
CA PRO A 34 -6.13 -11.27 -18.76
C PRO A 34 -6.90 -11.00 -17.45
N ILE A 35 -6.33 -10.12 -16.62
CA ILE A 35 -6.90 -9.70 -15.34
C ILE A 35 -7.67 -8.39 -15.55
N ASN A 36 -8.97 -8.51 -15.74
CA ASN A 36 -9.90 -7.40 -15.98
C ASN A 36 -10.83 -7.14 -14.78
N ARG A 37 -10.89 -8.09 -13.84
CA ARG A 37 -11.74 -8.05 -12.66
C ARG A 37 -10.97 -8.39 -11.38
N PRO A 38 -11.32 -7.77 -10.23
CA PRO A 38 -10.69 -8.06 -8.95
C PRO A 38 -10.73 -9.54 -8.56
N GLU A 39 -11.82 -10.23 -8.85
CA GLU A 39 -12.01 -11.63 -8.45
C GLU A 39 -10.94 -12.54 -9.05
N GLN A 40 -10.43 -12.22 -10.24
CA GLN A 40 -9.37 -12.98 -10.91
C GLN A 40 -8.03 -12.90 -10.17
N LEU A 41 -7.87 -11.93 -9.26
CA LEU A 41 -6.70 -11.87 -8.41
C LEU A 41 -6.62 -13.03 -7.41
N THR A 42 -7.66 -13.83 -7.18
CA THR A 42 -7.50 -15.04 -6.36
C THR A 42 -6.77 -16.16 -7.09
N GLU A 43 -6.62 -16.07 -8.41
CA GLU A 43 -6.03 -17.10 -9.27
C GLU A 43 -4.57 -16.82 -9.66
N VAL A 44 -4.02 -15.69 -9.20
CA VAL A 44 -2.64 -15.28 -9.49
C VAL A 44 -1.68 -15.68 -8.38
N ASP A 45 -0.42 -15.85 -8.75
CA ASP A 45 0.66 -16.07 -7.82
C ASP A 45 0.94 -14.76 -7.05
N TRP A 46 0.58 -14.72 -5.77
CA TRP A 46 0.84 -13.56 -4.93
C TRP A 46 2.23 -13.58 -4.32
N ILE A 47 2.89 -12.43 -4.38
CA ILE A 47 4.12 -12.13 -3.64
C ILE A 47 3.74 -11.17 -2.51
N SER A 48 3.88 -11.61 -1.26
CA SER A 48 3.50 -10.83 -0.08
C SER A 48 4.71 -10.37 0.73
N LEU A 49 4.51 -9.25 1.43
CA LEU A 49 5.38 -8.86 2.53
C LEU A 49 4.99 -9.70 3.76
N ASN A 50 5.93 -10.48 4.27
CA ASN A 50 5.80 -11.26 5.50
C ASN A 50 5.73 -10.30 6.68
N THR A 51 4.51 -9.93 7.06
CA THR A 51 4.22 -9.21 8.29
C THR A 51 3.64 -10.19 9.29
N SER A 52 3.95 -9.99 10.59
CA SER A 52 3.56 -10.90 11.68
C SER A 52 2.04 -11.15 11.79
N ASN A 53 1.25 -10.35 11.09
CA ASN A 53 -0.17 -10.51 10.94
C ASN A 53 -0.42 -10.85 9.47
N HIS A 54 -0.50 -12.14 9.13
CA HIS A 54 -0.81 -12.63 7.78
C HIS A 54 -2.17 -12.10 7.33
N LEU A 55 -2.20 -10.86 6.85
CA LEU A 55 -3.36 -10.25 6.23
C LEU A 55 -3.47 -10.87 4.83
N ASN A 56 -3.95 -12.11 4.81
CA ASN A 56 -4.39 -12.81 3.60
C ASN A 56 -5.66 -12.18 3.02
N HIS A 57 -5.98 -10.93 3.36
CA HIS A 57 -7.18 -10.24 2.94
C HIS A 57 -6.80 -8.92 2.29
N LEU A 58 -7.17 -8.77 1.02
CA LEU A 58 -7.04 -7.53 0.28
C LEU A 58 -8.44 -6.94 0.09
N THR A 59 -8.59 -5.68 0.43
CA THR A 59 -9.80 -4.92 0.11
C THR A 59 -9.47 -3.94 -1.00
N LEU A 60 -10.29 -3.89 -2.04
CA LEU A 60 -10.18 -2.98 -3.16
C LEU A 60 -11.44 -2.13 -3.24
N GLY A 61 -11.27 -0.82 -3.38
CA GLY A 61 -12.35 0.11 -3.72
C GLY A 61 -12.38 0.31 -5.22
N GLY A 62 -13.51 0.03 -5.85
CA GLY A 62 -13.74 0.13 -7.29
C GLY A 62 -14.51 1.38 -7.70
N PRO A 63 -14.78 1.52 -9.00
CA PRO A 63 -15.63 2.59 -9.53
C PRO A 63 -17.04 2.53 -8.93
N GLY A 64 -17.71 3.68 -8.82
CA GLY A 64 -19.09 3.73 -8.31
C GLY A 64 -19.27 3.36 -6.82
N GLY A 65 -18.18 3.24 -6.05
CA GLY A 65 -18.24 2.86 -4.64
C GLY A 65 -18.26 1.35 -4.39
N GLU A 66 -17.96 0.55 -5.41
CA GLU A 66 -17.79 -0.89 -5.28
C GLU A 66 -16.69 -1.24 -4.27
N VAL A 67 -16.87 -2.33 -3.53
CA VAL A 67 -15.86 -2.86 -2.60
C VAL A 67 -15.72 -4.35 -2.83
N CYS A 68 -14.51 -4.76 -3.24
CA CYS A 68 -14.17 -6.17 -3.39
C CYS A 68 -13.23 -6.60 -2.26
N LYS A 69 -13.56 -7.69 -1.58
CA LYS A 69 -12.73 -8.29 -0.53
C LYS A 69 -12.27 -9.66 -0.99
N LEU A 70 -10.97 -9.82 -1.08
CA LEU A 70 -10.32 -11.01 -1.62
C LEU A 70 -9.52 -11.68 -0.52
N ARG A 71 -9.60 -13.00 -0.45
CA ARG A 71 -8.68 -13.80 0.33
C ARG A 71 -7.51 -14.21 -0.57
N LEU A 72 -6.31 -13.77 -0.24
CA LEU A 72 -5.10 -14.02 -1.01
C LEU A 72 -4.34 -15.21 -0.44
N GLU A 73 -3.78 -16.03 -1.33
CA GLU A 73 -2.88 -17.12 -0.98
C GLU A 73 -1.49 -16.82 -1.54
N PRO A 74 -0.59 -16.20 -0.75
CA PRO A 74 0.74 -15.87 -1.22
C PRO A 74 1.58 -17.14 -1.45
N ARG A 75 2.12 -17.27 -2.65
CA ARG A 75 3.07 -18.34 -3.00
C ARG A 75 4.49 -17.99 -2.56
N VAL A 76 4.81 -16.70 -2.51
CA VAL A 76 6.10 -16.18 -2.07
C VAL A 76 5.84 -15.13 -0.99
N ALA A 77 6.59 -15.22 0.11
CA ALA A 77 6.58 -14.22 1.17
C ALA A 77 8.01 -13.74 1.43
N ALA A 78 8.22 -12.43 1.47
CA ALA A 78 9.53 -11.82 1.71
C ALA A 78 9.47 -10.90 2.93
N ASN A 79 10.58 -10.73 3.66
CA ASN A 79 10.63 -9.92 4.89
C ASN A 79 10.87 -8.41 4.64
N GLY A 80 10.89 -7.96 3.39
CA GLY A 80 11.11 -6.56 3.04
C GLY A 80 10.50 -6.19 1.70
N MET A 81 10.03 -4.94 1.57
CA MET A 81 9.33 -4.48 0.35
C MET A 81 10.25 -4.48 -0.88
N LEU A 82 11.56 -4.23 -0.70
CA LEU A 82 12.54 -4.31 -1.78
C LEU A 82 12.62 -5.72 -2.38
N ALA A 83 12.58 -6.76 -1.56
CA ALA A 83 12.59 -8.14 -2.03
C ALA A 83 11.28 -8.49 -2.77
N VAL A 84 10.13 -8.06 -2.23
CA VAL A 84 8.82 -8.22 -2.92
C VAL A 84 8.86 -7.55 -4.31
N ARG A 85 9.42 -6.34 -4.41
CA ARG A 85 9.56 -5.62 -5.67
C ARG A 85 10.46 -6.36 -6.65
N GLN A 86 11.62 -6.84 -6.20
CA GLN A 86 12.54 -7.58 -7.07
C GLN A 86 11.89 -8.85 -7.61
N PHE A 87 11.23 -9.65 -6.76
CA PHE A 87 10.48 -10.82 -7.21
C PHE A 87 9.35 -10.48 -8.20
N THR A 88 8.71 -9.33 -8.03
CA THR A 88 7.67 -8.86 -8.97
C THR A 88 8.28 -8.51 -10.33
N LEU A 89 9.43 -7.82 -10.35
CA LEU A 89 10.19 -7.47 -11.56
C LEU A 89 10.71 -8.71 -12.28
N ASP A 90 11.16 -9.71 -11.54
CA ASP A 90 11.65 -10.99 -12.06
C ASP A 90 10.52 -11.89 -12.57
N GLY A 91 9.25 -11.46 -12.42
CA GLY A 91 8.09 -12.15 -12.98
C GLY A 91 7.60 -13.35 -12.16
N LEU A 92 7.85 -13.37 -10.85
CA LEU A 92 7.39 -14.46 -9.98
C LEU A 92 5.92 -14.34 -9.58
N GLY A 93 5.24 -13.22 -9.89
CA GLY A 93 3.85 -13.02 -9.51
C GLY A 93 3.39 -11.57 -9.46
N VAL A 94 2.26 -11.37 -8.77
CA VAL A 94 1.59 -10.10 -8.53
C VAL A 94 1.89 -9.61 -7.12
N SER A 95 2.14 -8.31 -6.97
CA SER A 95 2.21 -7.65 -5.66
C SER A 95 1.54 -6.28 -5.70
N TYR A 96 1.31 -5.70 -4.52
CA TYR A 96 1.07 -4.27 -4.40
C TYR A 96 2.35 -3.56 -3.99
N GLN A 97 2.60 -2.39 -4.59
CA GLN A 97 3.80 -1.59 -4.35
C GLN A 97 3.40 -0.12 -4.14
N PRO A 98 4.10 0.63 -3.27
CA PRO A 98 3.95 2.08 -3.23
C PRO A 98 4.25 2.66 -4.61
N LEU A 99 3.37 3.51 -5.14
CA LEU A 99 3.51 4.06 -6.48
C LEU A 99 4.85 4.79 -6.71
N PRO A 100 5.37 5.65 -5.79
CA PRO A 100 6.65 6.32 -6.00
C PRO A 100 7.81 5.35 -6.24
N GLU A 101 7.75 4.20 -5.59
CA GLU A 101 8.81 3.19 -5.56
C GLU A 101 8.87 2.34 -6.85
N VAL A 102 7.78 2.30 -7.62
CA VAL A 102 7.69 1.54 -8.89
C VAL A 102 7.41 2.41 -10.10
N ARG A 103 7.35 3.74 -9.93
CA ARG A 103 7.02 4.70 -10.99
C ARG A 103 7.88 4.51 -12.24
N ASP A 104 9.20 4.43 -12.07
CA ASP A 104 10.12 4.25 -13.19
C ASP A 104 9.93 2.89 -13.87
N ALA A 105 9.73 1.83 -13.09
CA ALA A 105 9.50 0.50 -13.64
C ALA A 105 8.18 0.39 -14.41
N LEU A 106 7.15 1.14 -14.01
CA LEU A 106 5.89 1.25 -14.75
C LEU A 106 6.08 2.06 -16.05
N ASN A 107 6.78 3.20 -15.98
CA ASN A 107 7.04 4.05 -17.14
C ASN A 107 7.88 3.34 -18.20
N ASP A 108 8.89 2.58 -17.78
CA ASP A 108 9.78 1.81 -18.67
C ASP A 108 9.13 0.50 -19.18
N GLY A 109 7.92 0.18 -18.72
CA GLY A 109 7.20 -1.06 -19.08
C GLY A 109 7.80 -2.34 -18.47
N ARG A 110 8.72 -2.23 -17.50
CA ARG A 110 9.22 -3.39 -16.73
C ARG A 110 8.15 -3.97 -15.81
N LEU A 111 7.23 -3.12 -15.35
CA LEU A 111 6.01 -3.51 -14.65
C LEU A 111 4.79 -2.98 -15.40
N GLN A 112 3.69 -3.70 -15.28
CA GLN A 112 2.39 -3.28 -15.77
C GLN A 112 1.44 -3.14 -14.58
N GLN A 113 0.76 -1.99 -14.50
CA GLN A 113 -0.30 -1.78 -13.52
C GLN A 113 -1.52 -2.65 -13.86
N LEU A 114 -2.08 -3.28 -12.83
CA LEU A 114 -3.29 -4.09 -12.91
C LEU A 114 -4.46 -3.33 -12.32
N LEU A 115 -5.64 -3.49 -12.92
CA LEU A 115 -6.90 -2.95 -12.41
C LEU A 115 -6.80 -1.45 -12.02
N PRO A 116 -6.42 -0.54 -12.94
CA PRO A 116 -6.10 0.86 -12.60
C PRO A 116 -7.27 1.65 -11.99
N GLU A 117 -8.51 1.21 -12.22
CA GLU A 117 -9.72 1.79 -11.62
C GLU A 117 -9.95 1.33 -10.17
N TRP A 118 -9.25 0.28 -9.73
CA TRP A 118 -9.36 -0.28 -8.38
C TRP A 118 -8.24 0.25 -7.51
N ARG A 119 -8.60 0.76 -6.33
CA ARG A 119 -7.67 1.35 -5.38
C ARG A 119 -7.57 0.50 -4.13
N ILE A 120 -6.36 0.33 -3.64
CA ILE A 120 -6.13 -0.21 -2.30
C ILE A 120 -6.42 0.94 -1.33
N PRO A 121 -7.41 0.81 -0.41
CA PRO A 121 -7.68 1.83 0.58
C PRO A 121 -6.40 2.14 1.34
N GLY A 122 -5.99 3.41 1.36
CA GLY A 122 -4.69 3.83 1.89
C GLY A 122 -4.45 3.29 3.29
N LEU A 123 -3.35 2.56 3.47
CA LEU A 123 -2.80 2.28 4.79
C LEU A 123 -2.29 3.62 5.32
N GLY A 124 -3.07 4.28 6.17
CA GLY A 124 -2.63 5.52 6.81
C GLY A 124 -1.21 5.34 7.37
N ILE A 125 -0.29 6.22 7.01
CA ILE A 125 1.06 6.20 7.57
C ILE A 125 0.94 6.61 9.03
N TYR A 126 1.11 5.66 9.95
CA TYR A 126 1.11 5.93 11.38
C TYR A 126 2.55 6.03 11.87
N ALA A 127 2.96 7.22 12.32
CA ALA A 127 4.22 7.37 13.06
C ALA A 127 4.08 6.69 14.43
N VAL A 128 4.66 5.51 14.59
CA VAL A 128 4.72 4.80 15.89
C VAL A 128 5.99 5.20 16.61
N THR A 129 5.85 6.08 17.61
CA THR A 129 6.95 6.39 18.54
C THR A 129 6.87 5.43 19.74
N PRO A 130 7.93 4.73 20.14
CA PRO A 130 7.92 3.97 21.38
C PRO A 130 7.65 4.92 22.56
N ARG A 131 6.58 4.65 23.30
CA ARG A 131 6.25 5.36 24.53
C ARG A 131 7.26 4.91 25.58
N ARG A 132 8.33 5.68 25.77
CA ARG A 132 9.09 5.69 27.02
C ARG A 132 8.99 7.09 27.60
N GLU A 133 8.62 7.11 28.87
CA GLU A 133 8.44 8.27 29.71
C GLU A 133 9.64 9.22 29.55
N ALA A 134 9.35 10.51 29.40
CA ALA A 134 10.25 11.60 29.01
C ALA A 134 10.74 11.57 27.54
N GLN A 135 9.95 12.11 26.61
CA GLN A 135 10.46 12.51 25.29
C GLN A 135 11.30 13.79 25.45
N PRO A 136 12.64 13.76 25.23
CA PRO A 136 13.46 14.96 25.24
C PRO A 136 13.03 15.89 24.09
N ALA A 137 13.16 17.20 24.28
CA ALA A 137 12.73 18.22 23.31
C ALA A 137 13.23 17.97 21.86
N LYS A 138 14.39 17.31 21.71
CA LYS A 138 14.96 16.92 20.42
C LYS A 138 14.07 15.96 19.60
N VAL A 139 13.33 15.07 20.26
CA VAL A 139 12.42 14.12 19.58
C VAL A 139 11.18 14.85 19.04
N LYS A 140 10.68 15.85 19.76
CA LYS A 140 9.57 16.71 19.27
C LYS A 140 9.99 17.48 18.02
N VAL A 141 11.19 18.06 18.03
CA VAL A 141 11.73 18.79 16.87
C VAL A 141 11.95 17.86 15.67
N ALA A 142 12.43 16.63 15.88
CA ALA A 142 12.55 15.64 14.80
C ALA A 142 11.18 15.21 14.23
N ILE A 143 10.18 15.00 15.09
CA ILE A 143 8.80 14.71 14.65
C ILE A 143 8.21 15.90 13.89
N GLU A 144 8.50 17.13 14.32
CA GLU A 144 8.04 18.34 13.64
C GLU A 144 8.76 18.55 12.29
N ALA A 145 10.06 18.24 12.20
CA ALA A 145 10.81 18.26 10.96
C ALA A 145 10.31 17.18 9.98
N LEU A 146 10.02 15.97 10.46
CA LEU A 146 9.39 14.92 9.65
C LEU A 146 7.99 15.35 9.20
N ARG A 147 7.17 15.94 10.10
CA ARG A 147 5.86 16.49 9.73
C ARG A 147 5.96 17.56 8.65
N ARG A 148 6.92 18.48 8.73
CA ARG A 148 7.15 19.52 7.72
C ARG A 148 7.65 18.92 6.40
N ALA A 149 8.55 17.94 6.45
CA ALA A 149 9.04 17.24 5.25
C ALA A 149 7.92 16.46 4.54
N PHE A 150 6.94 15.94 5.29
CA PHE A 150 5.75 15.27 4.77
C PHE A 150 4.51 16.20 4.67
N ALA A 151 4.66 17.51 4.93
CA ALA A 151 3.61 18.52 4.78
C ALA A 151 4.13 19.58 3.83
N THR A 152 4.19 19.24 2.55
CA THR A 152 4.44 20.22 1.48
C THR A 152 3.43 19.97 0.37
N ASP A 153 2.21 20.48 0.54
CA ASP A 153 1.68 21.64 -0.20
C ASP A 153 0.14 21.67 -0.08
N GLY A 154 -0.41 22.87 0.06
CA GLY A 154 -1.86 23.08 0.25
C GLY A 154 -2.18 24.09 1.35
N ASP A 155 -1.48 25.21 1.34
CA ASP A 155 -1.90 26.39 2.09
C ASP A 155 -3.01 27.14 1.34
N GLU A 156 -3.83 27.78 2.17
CA GLU A 156 -4.70 28.91 1.91
C GLU A 156 -6.10 28.71 1.29
N ARG A 157 -7.04 29.22 2.08
CA ARG A 157 -8.45 29.58 1.80
C ARG A 157 -9.42 28.43 1.93
N TRP A 158 -10.18 28.41 3.03
CA TRP A 158 -11.59 28.81 3.03
C TRP A 158 -12.00 29.25 4.44
N SER A 159 -12.32 30.53 4.57
CA SER A 159 -13.19 31.11 5.60
C SER A 159 -14.61 30.58 5.47
#